data_AF-A0A2N5KF02-F1
#
_entry.id   AF-A0A2N5KF02-F1
#
_cell.length_a   1.000
_cell.length_b   1.000
_cell.length_c   1.000
_cell.angle_alpha   90.00
_cell.angle_beta   90.00
_cell.angle_gamma   90.00
#
_symmetry.space_group_name_H-M   'P 1'
#
loop_
_entity.id
_entity.type
_entity.pdbx_description
1 polymer ?
#
loop_
_entity_poly.entity_id
_entity_poly.type
_entity_poly.pdbx_seq_one_letter_code
_entity_poly.pdbx_strand_id
1 'polypeptide(L)'
;LATSREALNVSGELNRRVPSLSLPDPREAPAPEGFLGYESVRLFVDRARYRDPAFALTPKNAGAVAEVCRRVGGIPLAVELAAARVGMLSVEQIAHRLGDSLRLLSAGARTAPQRHRTLEGTLDWSHRLLSEHERVLFGRLSVFARGWTLEGAEVVGVGGSIEKEEVLDLLSGLVDKSLVVADAGSEGAARYG
;
A
#
# COMPACT_ATOMS: atom_id res chain seq x y z
N LEU A 1 -0.71 10.37 26.53
CA LEU A 1 -0.69 9.46 25.36
C LEU A 1 0.34 10.01 24.39
N ALA A 2 1.45 9.32 24.21
CA ALA A 2 2.43 9.63 23.17
C ALA A 2 2.13 8.75 21.96
N THR A 3 2.17 9.31 20.76
CA THR A 3 2.09 8.54 19.49
C THR A 3 3.47 8.60 18.85
N SER A 4 4.12 7.44 18.69
CA SER A 4 5.38 7.32 17.94
C SER A 4 5.11 6.84 16.51
N ARG A 5 6.01 7.16 15.58
CA ARG A 5 5.98 6.68 14.19
C ARG A 5 7.02 5.60 13.90
N GLU A 6 7.87 5.33 14.87
CA GLU A 6 8.88 4.27 14.88
C GLU A 6 8.72 3.50 16.18
N ALA A 7 9.17 2.24 16.19
CA ALA A 7 9.30 1.49 17.43
C ALA A 7 10.15 2.30 18.42
N LEU A 8 9.68 2.43 19.66
CA LEU A 8 10.42 3.15 20.70
C LEU A 8 11.66 2.37 21.18
N ASN A 9 11.74 1.08 20.81
CA ASN A 9 12.80 0.14 21.16
C ASN A 9 13.02 0.07 22.69
N VAL A 10 11.91 0.14 23.44
CA VAL A 10 11.92 0.06 24.91
C VAL A 10 11.55 -1.34 25.38
N SER A 11 12.11 -1.76 26.52
CA SER A 11 11.79 -3.06 27.11
C SER A 11 10.29 -3.19 27.41
N GLY A 12 9.68 -4.28 26.92
CA GLY A 12 8.25 -4.54 27.05
C GLY A 12 7.39 -3.99 25.91
N GLU A 13 7.97 -3.34 24.90
CA GLU A 13 7.25 -2.93 23.70
C GLU A 13 6.85 -4.14 22.84
N LEU A 14 5.60 -4.15 22.34
CA LEU A 14 5.06 -5.18 21.47
C LEU A 14 4.51 -4.54 20.20
N ASN A 15 5.19 -4.73 19.08
CA ASN A 15 4.72 -4.27 17.77
C ASN A 15 3.63 -5.21 17.22
N ARG A 16 2.44 -4.66 16.97
CA ARG A 16 1.31 -5.38 16.36
C ARG A 16 1.08 -4.87 14.94
N ARG A 17 1.26 -5.76 13.96
CA ARG A 17 1.01 -5.44 12.55
C ARG A 17 -0.49 -5.42 12.26
N VAL A 18 -0.94 -4.38 11.56
CA VAL A 18 -2.30 -4.30 11.03
C VAL A 18 -2.23 -4.64 9.54
N PRO A 19 -2.74 -5.80 9.10
CA PRO A 19 -2.67 -6.19 7.70
C PRO A 19 -3.56 -5.28 6.84
N SER A 20 -3.22 -5.16 5.55
CA SER A 20 -4.12 -4.59 4.54
C SER A 20 -5.40 -5.43 4.43
N LEU A 21 -6.46 -4.83 3.87
CA LEU A 21 -7.73 -5.51 3.65
C LEU A 21 -7.56 -6.68 2.68
N SER A 22 -8.32 -7.75 2.90
CA SER A 22 -8.31 -8.89 1.98
C SER A 22 -8.65 -8.48 0.54
N LEU A 23 -7.89 -9.04 -0.42
CA LEU A 23 -7.93 -8.70 -1.84
C LEU A 23 -8.41 -9.86 -2.71
N PRO A 24 -9.20 -9.60 -3.77
CA PRO A 24 -9.57 -10.63 -4.74
C PRO A 24 -8.35 -11.18 -5.50
N ASP A 25 -8.20 -12.50 -5.57
CA ASP A 25 -7.18 -13.14 -6.41
C ASP A 25 -7.61 -13.07 -7.89
N PRO A 26 -6.81 -12.51 -8.80
CA PRO A 26 -7.16 -12.44 -10.23
C PRO A 26 -7.32 -13.81 -10.92
N ARG A 27 -6.80 -14.89 -10.31
CA ARG A 27 -6.95 -16.27 -10.81
C ARG A 27 -8.28 -16.88 -10.39
N GLU A 28 -8.95 -16.28 -9.42
CA GLU A 28 -10.27 -16.66 -8.97
C GLU A 28 -11.27 -15.65 -9.53
N ALA A 29 -12.18 -16.11 -10.40
CA ALA A 29 -13.28 -15.29 -10.90
C ALA A 29 -14.58 -15.72 -10.20
N PRO A 30 -14.79 -15.34 -8.92
CA PRO A 30 -16.02 -15.68 -8.24
C PRO A 30 -17.21 -14.99 -8.91
N ALA A 31 -18.40 -15.53 -8.68
CA ALA A 31 -19.63 -14.80 -8.98
C ALA A 31 -19.62 -13.43 -8.27
N PRO A 32 -20.36 -12.43 -8.75
CA PRO A 32 -20.36 -11.06 -8.22
C PRO A 32 -20.59 -10.97 -6.71
N GLU A 33 -21.42 -11.86 -6.17
CA GLU A 33 -21.72 -11.98 -4.75
C GLU A 33 -20.50 -12.45 -3.95
N GLY A 34 -19.65 -13.28 -4.56
CA GLY A 34 -18.42 -13.77 -3.95
C GLY A 34 -17.35 -12.68 -3.79
N PHE A 35 -17.39 -11.61 -4.59
CA PHE A 35 -16.47 -10.48 -4.40
C PHE A 35 -16.72 -9.71 -3.11
N LEU A 36 -17.95 -9.74 -2.55
CA LEU A 36 -18.24 -9.13 -1.24
C LEU A 36 -17.61 -9.90 -0.06
N GLY A 37 -17.05 -11.08 -0.30
CA GLY A 37 -16.23 -11.79 0.68
C GLY A 37 -14.90 -11.08 0.98
N TYR A 38 -14.46 -10.18 0.10
CA TYR A 38 -13.22 -9.41 0.27
C TYR A 38 -13.49 -8.06 0.95
N GLU A 39 -12.71 -7.78 2.00
CA GLU A 39 -12.86 -6.57 2.83
C GLU A 39 -12.63 -5.30 2.00
N SER A 40 -11.68 -5.34 1.06
CA SER A 40 -11.39 -4.20 0.18
C SER A 40 -12.59 -3.85 -0.71
N VAL A 41 -13.27 -4.87 -1.24
CA VAL A 41 -14.45 -4.71 -2.11
C VAL A 41 -15.62 -4.18 -1.30
N ARG A 42 -15.86 -4.74 -0.10
CA ARG A 42 -16.89 -4.23 0.81
C ARG A 42 -16.68 -2.77 1.14
N LEU A 43 -15.45 -2.38 1.49
CA LEU A 43 -15.12 -0.99 1.78
C LEU A 43 -15.34 -0.11 0.55
N PHE A 44 -14.89 -0.54 -0.65
CA PHE A 44 -15.12 0.22 -1.87
C PHE A 44 -16.61 0.47 -2.12
N VAL A 45 -17.45 -0.58 -2.04
CA VAL A 45 -18.90 -0.48 -2.27
C VAL A 45 -19.55 0.45 -1.25
N ASP A 46 -19.19 0.30 0.03
CA ASP A 46 -19.70 1.17 1.09
C ASP A 46 -19.35 2.65 0.84
N ARG A 47 -18.09 2.94 0.51
CA ARG A 47 -17.63 4.31 0.21
C ARG A 47 -18.19 4.87 -1.09
N ALA A 48 -18.38 4.03 -2.11
CA ALA A 48 -19.00 4.43 -3.38
C ALA A 48 -20.46 4.84 -3.17
N ARG A 49 -21.20 4.15 -2.29
CA ARG A 49 -22.59 4.49 -1.95
C ARG A 49 -22.74 5.84 -1.25
N TYR A 50 -21.73 6.30 -0.52
CA TYR A 50 -21.71 7.67 0.02
C TYR A 50 -21.61 8.75 -1.08
N ARG A 51 -21.14 8.41 -2.29
CA ARG A 51 -21.05 9.32 -3.43
C ARG A 51 -22.20 9.17 -4.40
N ASP A 52 -22.59 7.93 -4.68
CA ASP A 52 -23.72 7.56 -5.52
C ASP A 52 -24.57 6.54 -4.75
N PRO A 53 -25.67 6.96 -4.10
CA PRO A 53 -26.53 6.07 -3.34
C PRO A 53 -27.13 4.91 -4.16
N ALA A 54 -27.20 5.05 -5.49
CA ALA A 54 -27.69 4.00 -6.39
C ALA A 54 -26.59 2.98 -6.75
N PHE A 55 -25.35 3.19 -6.31
CA PHE A 55 -24.25 2.30 -6.62
C PHE A 55 -24.49 0.89 -6.06
N ALA A 56 -24.47 -0.07 -6.96
CA ALA A 56 -24.53 -1.50 -6.65
C ALA A 56 -23.35 -2.22 -7.32
N LEU A 57 -22.83 -3.23 -6.62
CA LEU A 57 -21.93 -4.21 -7.23
C LEU A 57 -22.78 -5.10 -8.14
N THR A 58 -22.37 -5.22 -9.41
CA THR A 58 -23.07 -5.97 -10.45
C THR A 58 -22.09 -6.86 -11.19
N PRO A 59 -22.56 -7.90 -11.91
CA PRO A 59 -21.68 -8.71 -12.74
C PRO A 59 -20.84 -7.92 -13.74
N LYS A 60 -21.33 -6.77 -14.20
CA LYS A 60 -20.64 -5.93 -15.19
C LYS A 60 -19.47 -5.15 -14.59
N ASN A 61 -19.59 -4.67 -13.35
CA ASN A 61 -18.58 -3.81 -12.72
C ASN A 61 -17.71 -4.54 -11.67
N ALA A 62 -18.08 -5.75 -11.25
CA ALA A 62 -17.38 -6.47 -10.18
C ALA A 62 -15.89 -6.69 -10.48
N GLY A 63 -15.55 -7.08 -11.72
CA GLY A 63 -14.16 -7.24 -12.15
C GLY A 63 -13.37 -5.93 -12.09
N ALA A 64 -13.99 -4.80 -12.46
CA ALA A 64 -13.34 -3.49 -12.38
C ALA A 64 -13.13 -3.04 -10.93
N VAL A 65 -14.10 -3.28 -10.03
CA VAL A 65 -13.95 -3.00 -8.60
C VAL A 65 -12.82 -3.82 -7.98
N ALA A 66 -12.76 -5.12 -8.32
CA ALA A 66 -11.68 -5.99 -7.88
C ALA A 66 -10.32 -5.47 -8.36
N GLU A 67 -10.23 -5.08 -9.63
CA GLU A 67 -9.00 -4.53 -10.21
C GLU A 67 -8.56 -3.24 -9.52
N VAL A 68 -9.48 -2.33 -9.22
CA VAL A 68 -9.19 -1.12 -8.43
C VAL A 68 -8.62 -1.51 -7.07
N CYS A 69 -9.27 -2.41 -6.34
CA CYS A 69 -8.82 -2.83 -5.00
C CYS A 69 -7.40 -3.42 -5.03
N ARG A 70 -7.09 -4.24 -6.04
CA ARG A 70 -5.75 -4.80 -6.23
C ARG A 70 -4.71 -3.73 -6.55
N ARG A 71 -5.01 -2.80 -7.46
CA ARG A 71 -4.09 -1.72 -7.85
C ARG A 71 -3.75 -0.80 -6.69
N VAL A 72 -4.66 -0.61 -5.74
CA VAL A 72 -4.42 0.18 -4.53
C VAL A 72 -3.91 -0.65 -3.33
N GLY A 73 -3.60 -1.94 -3.55
CA GLY A 73 -2.98 -2.81 -2.55
C GLY A 73 -3.85 -3.12 -1.32
N GLY A 74 -5.17 -2.93 -1.41
CA GLY A 74 -6.08 -3.16 -0.28
C GLY A 74 -5.89 -2.18 0.89
N ILE A 75 -5.15 -1.09 0.66
CA ILE A 75 -4.93 -0.04 1.66
C ILE A 75 -6.27 0.69 1.87
N PRO A 76 -6.87 0.67 3.08
CA PRO A 76 -8.23 1.19 3.31
C PRO A 76 -8.42 2.62 2.79
N LEU A 77 -7.45 3.50 3.05
CA LEU A 77 -7.49 4.88 2.61
C LEU A 77 -7.46 5.01 1.07
N ALA A 78 -6.59 4.23 0.41
CA ALA A 78 -6.46 4.29 -1.04
C ALA A 78 -7.74 3.75 -1.73
N VAL A 79 -8.36 2.72 -1.14
CA VAL A 79 -9.68 2.23 -1.53
C VAL A 79 -10.74 3.34 -1.39
N GLU A 80 -10.76 4.06 -0.26
CA GLU A 80 -11.71 5.16 -0.04
C GLU A 80 -11.51 6.31 -1.04
N LEU A 81 -10.26 6.69 -1.33
CA LEU A 81 -9.94 7.73 -2.30
C LEU A 81 -10.32 7.34 -3.74
N ALA A 82 -10.16 6.06 -4.10
CA ALA A 82 -10.62 5.54 -5.38
C ALA A 82 -12.15 5.54 -5.46
N ALA A 83 -12.84 5.04 -4.43
CA ALA A 83 -14.29 5.01 -4.35
C ALA A 83 -14.91 6.43 -4.38
N ALA A 84 -14.22 7.43 -3.83
CA ALA A 84 -14.64 8.82 -3.88
C ALA A 84 -14.72 9.41 -5.31
N ARG A 85 -14.20 8.72 -6.33
CA ARG A 85 -14.27 9.11 -7.75
C ARG A 85 -15.51 8.58 -8.48
N VAL A 86 -16.25 7.66 -7.87
CA VAL A 86 -17.49 7.13 -8.43
C VAL A 86 -18.49 8.27 -8.63
N GLY A 87 -19.25 8.21 -9.73
CA GLY A 87 -20.17 9.26 -10.17
C GLY A 87 -19.52 10.29 -11.10
N MET A 88 -18.26 10.66 -10.83
CA MET A 88 -17.46 11.45 -11.78
C MET A 88 -16.87 10.57 -12.89
N LEU A 89 -16.44 9.36 -12.51
CA LEU A 89 -15.85 8.37 -13.40
C LEU A 89 -16.56 7.03 -13.22
N SER A 90 -16.63 6.25 -14.30
CA SER A 90 -17.00 4.84 -14.20
C SER A 90 -15.89 4.05 -13.48
N VAL A 91 -16.23 2.90 -12.90
CA VAL A 91 -15.25 2.07 -12.18
C VAL A 91 -14.15 1.58 -13.12
N GLU A 92 -14.50 1.28 -14.37
CA GLU A 92 -13.57 0.86 -15.42
C GLU A 92 -12.58 1.98 -15.76
N GLN A 93 -13.06 3.23 -15.82
CA GLN A 93 -12.20 4.41 -16.02
C GLN A 93 -11.28 4.66 -14.83
N ILE A 94 -11.75 4.41 -13.60
CA ILE A 94 -10.91 4.49 -12.38
C ILE A 94 -9.83 3.41 -12.44
N ALA A 95 -10.21 2.16 -12.73
CA ALA A 95 -9.28 1.04 -12.87
C ALA A 95 -8.19 1.36 -13.89
N HIS A 96 -8.57 1.76 -15.11
CA HIS A 96 -7.65 2.08 -16.18
C HIS A 96 -6.63 3.15 -15.76
N ARG A 97 -7.09 4.28 -15.21
CA ARG A 97 -6.21 5.39 -14.81
C ARG A 97 -5.29 5.07 -13.64
N LEU A 98 -5.66 4.15 -12.74
CA LEU A 98 -4.76 3.67 -11.69
C LEU A 98 -3.59 2.84 -12.24
N GLY A 99 -3.70 2.32 -13.48
CA GLY A 99 -2.61 1.58 -14.13
C GLY A 99 -1.45 2.46 -14.55
N ASP A 100 -1.72 3.74 -14.82
CA ASP A 100 -0.74 4.65 -15.39
C ASP A 100 -0.06 5.54 -14.33
N SER A 101 -0.74 5.80 -13.19
CA SER A 101 -0.15 6.52 -12.05
C SER A 101 -1.11 6.57 -10.85
N LEU A 102 -0.58 6.50 -9.63
CA LEU A 102 -1.32 6.84 -8.41
C LEU A 102 -1.75 8.32 -8.33
N ARG A 103 -1.38 9.16 -9.31
CA ARG A 103 -1.86 10.55 -9.44
C ARG A 103 -3.38 10.68 -9.44
N LEU A 104 -4.12 9.64 -9.84
CA LEU A 104 -5.58 9.62 -9.70
C LEU A 104 -6.02 9.75 -8.24
N LEU A 105 -5.25 9.23 -7.28
CA LEU A 105 -5.54 9.39 -5.85
C LEU A 105 -5.18 10.81 -5.38
N SER A 106 -4.13 11.42 -5.93
CA SER A 106 -3.62 12.73 -5.55
C SER A 106 -4.43 13.93 -6.07
N ALA A 107 -4.98 13.83 -7.29
CA ALA A 107 -5.68 14.95 -7.93
C ALA A 107 -7.00 15.37 -7.22
N GLY A 108 -7.43 14.64 -6.19
CA GLY A 108 -8.69 14.84 -5.45
C GLY A 108 -8.51 15.63 -4.16
N ALA A 109 -7.25 15.98 -3.82
CA ALA A 109 -6.87 16.67 -2.61
C ALA A 109 -7.59 18.02 -2.39
N ARG A 110 -8.11 18.66 -3.44
CA ARG A 110 -8.85 19.93 -3.33
C ARG A 110 -10.22 19.77 -2.64
N THR A 111 -10.89 18.62 -2.77
CA THR A 111 -12.18 18.33 -2.14
C THR A 111 -12.12 17.20 -1.10
N ALA A 112 -10.94 16.59 -0.91
CA ALA A 112 -10.72 15.63 0.16
C ALA A 112 -10.78 16.31 1.54
N PRO A 113 -11.30 15.62 2.58
CA PRO A 113 -11.23 16.11 3.95
C PRO A 113 -9.79 16.49 4.32
N GLN A 114 -9.59 17.58 5.07
CA GLN A 114 -8.25 18.09 5.46
C GLN A 114 -7.31 17.00 6.00
N ARG A 115 -7.87 15.98 6.67
CA ARG A 115 -7.13 14.81 7.19
C ARG A 115 -6.43 13.96 6.12
N HIS A 116 -6.91 13.95 4.87
CA HIS A 116 -6.29 13.19 3.78
C HIS A 116 -5.16 13.96 3.09
N ARG A 117 -5.22 15.30 3.06
CA ARG A 117 -4.11 16.15 2.61
C ARG A 117 -2.87 15.98 3.50
N THR A 118 -3.07 15.77 4.79
CA THR A 118 -1.98 15.48 5.73
C THR A 118 -1.37 14.09 5.58
N LEU A 119 -2.02 13.15 4.88
CA LEU A 119 -1.51 11.79 4.66
C LEU A 119 -0.59 11.68 3.43
N GLU A 120 -0.85 12.40 2.34
CA GLU A 120 0.18 12.59 1.29
C GLU A 120 1.40 13.34 1.86
N GLY A 121 1.13 14.34 2.70
CA GLY A 121 2.15 14.96 3.54
C GLY A 121 2.86 13.96 4.46
N THR A 122 2.21 12.86 4.85
CA THR A 122 2.84 11.81 5.69
C THR A 122 3.79 10.94 4.88
N LEU A 123 3.49 10.59 3.63
CA LEU A 123 4.42 9.85 2.77
C LEU A 123 5.68 10.69 2.46
N ASP A 124 5.49 11.96 2.09
CA ASP A 124 6.59 12.89 1.86
C ASP A 124 7.41 13.12 3.14
N TRP A 125 6.76 13.12 4.31
CA TRP A 125 7.43 13.30 5.60
C TRP A 125 8.14 12.03 6.10
N SER A 126 7.59 10.83 5.86
CA SER A 126 8.27 9.55 6.12
C SER A 126 9.53 9.44 5.27
N HIS A 127 9.48 9.86 4.00
CA HIS A 127 10.67 9.91 3.16
C HIS A 127 11.69 10.95 3.66
N ARG A 128 11.24 12.10 4.17
CA ARG A 128 12.13 13.11 4.77
C ARG A 128 12.81 12.66 6.06
N LEU A 129 12.24 11.68 6.78
CA LEU A 129 12.82 11.14 8.00
C LEU A 129 13.96 10.13 7.74
N LEU A 130 14.06 9.63 6.51
CA LEU A 130 15.14 8.75 6.10
C LEU A 130 16.47 9.48 5.99
N SER A 131 17.52 8.80 6.43
CA SER A 131 18.90 9.16 6.09
C SER A 131 19.11 9.10 4.58
N GLU A 132 20.17 9.74 4.09
CA GLU A 132 20.49 9.73 2.67
C GLU A 132 20.70 8.30 2.14
N HIS A 133 21.42 7.47 2.89
CA HIS A 133 21.67 6.06 2.56
C HIS A 133 20.38 5.23 2.56
N GLU A 134 19.48 5.46 3.53
CA GLU A 134 18.17 4.78 3.57
C GLU A 134 17.30 5.15 2.36
N ARG A 135 17.30 6.43 1.93
CA ARG A 135 16.56 6.86 0.71
C ARG A 135 17.11 6.19 -0.54
N VAL A 136 18.43 6.12 -0.67
CA VAL A 136 19.10 5.48 -1.81
C VAL A 136 18.76 3.99 -1.83
N LEU A 137 18.87 3.29 -0.70
CA LEU A 137 18.51 1.88 -0.61
C LEU A 137 17.03 1.65 -0.94
N PHE A 138 16.12 2.42 -0.33
CA PHE A 138 14.68 2.30 -0.55
C PHE A 138 14.31 2.52 -2.03
N GLY A 139 14.93 3.50 -2.69
CA GLY A 139 14.77 3.71 -4.13
C GLY A 139 15.25 2.51 -4.96
N ARG A 140 16.39 1.90 -4.61
CA ARG A 140 16.94 0.72 -5.31
C ARG A 140 16.07 -0.52 -5.14
N LEU A 141 15.45 -0.71 -3.98
CA LEU A 141 14.55 -1.84 -3.71
C LEU A 141 13.27 -1.80 -4.56
N SER A 142 12.89 -0.65 -5.11
CA SER A 142 11.69 -0.51 -5.95
C SER A 142 11.74 -1.30 -7.27
N VAL A 143 12.89 -1.87 -7.64
CA VAL A 143 13.02 -2.75 -8.82
C VAL A 143 12.29 -4.08 -8.65
N PHE A 144 12.04 -4.50 -7.42
CA PHE A 144 11.34 -5.76 -7.15
C PHE A 144 9.82 -5.58 -7.26
N ALA A 145 9.20 -6.29 -8.20
CA ALA A 145 7.73 -6.30 -8.36
C ALA A 145 6.99 -7.09 -7.27
N ARG A 146 7.72 -7.85 -6.44
CA ARG A 146 7.23 -8.68 -5.33
C ARG A 146 8.26 -8.63 -4.21
N GLY A 147 7.95 -9.23 -3.07
CA GLY A 147 8.93 -9.31 -2.00
C GLY A 147 10.23 -10.03 -2.39
N TRP A 148 11.34 -9.64 -1.76
CA TRP A 148 12.72 -10.04 -2.03
C TRP A 148 13.38 -10.68 -0.80
N THR A 149 14.59 -11.24 -0.95
CA THR A 149 15.39 -11.76 0.17
C THR A 149 16.48 -10.76 0.57
N LEU A 150 17.19 -11.01 1.69
CA LEU A 150 18.31 -10.15 2.10
C LEU A 150 19.41 -10.14 1.02
N GLU A 151 19.73 -11.30 0.46
CA GLU A 151 20.72 -11.44 -0.61
C GLU A 151 20.30 -10.62 -1.85
N GLY A 152 19.00 -10.63 -2.18
CA GLY A 152 18.47 -9.77 -3.23
C GLY A 152 18.65 -8.28 -2.93
N ALA A 153 18.38 -7.87 -1.68
CA ALA A 153 18.60 -6.49 -1.23
C ALA A 153 20.09 -6.09 -1.30
N GLU A 154 21.01 -6.97 -0.92
CA GLU A 154 22.45 -6.72 -1.02
C GLU A 154 22.89 -6.52 -2.48
N VAL A 155 22.41 -7.36 -3.39
CA VAL A 155 22.78 -7.30 -4.82
C VAL A 155 22.38 -5.96 -5.46
N VAL A 156 21.18 -5.45 -5.15
CA VAL A 156 20.70 -4.19 -5.73
C VAL A 156 21.10 -2.97 -4.89
N GLY A 157 21.36 -3.18 -3.60
CA GLY A 157 21.59 -2.15 -2.60
C GLY A 157 23.04 -1.68 -2.55
N VAL A 158 24.01 -2.53 -2.88
CA VAL A 158 25.44 -2.20 -2.87
C VAL A 158 25.82 -1.27 -4.02
N GLY A 159 26.71 -0.31 -3.72
CA GLY A 159 27.38 0.53 -4.70
C GLY A 159 27.14 2.02 -4.51
N GLY A 160 28.07 2.84 -5.01
CA GLY A 160 28.05 4.29 -4.76
C GLY A 160 28.47 4.57 -3.32
N SER A 161 27.50 4.90 -2.46
CA SER A 161 27.72 5.27 -1.06
C SER A 161 27.30 4.20 -0.04
N ILE A 162 26.90 3.00 -0.50
CA ILE A 162 26.43 1.92 0.38
C ILE A 162 27.33 0.71 0.19
N GLU A 163 28.02 0.32 1.26
CA GLU A 163 28.78 -0.92 1.37
C GLU A 163 27.87 -2.09 1.75
N LYS A 164 28.34 -3.32 1.50
CA LYS A 164 27.54 -4.53 1.72
C LYS A 164 27.12 -4.68 3.18
N GLU A 165 28.03 -4.41 4.09
CA GLU A 165 27.85 -4.54 5.53
C GLU A 165 26.78 -3.57 6.06
N GLU A 166 26.55 -2.45 5.38
CA GLU A 166 25.56 -1.43 5.78
C GLU A 166 24.13 -1.80 5.37
N VAL A 167 23.95 -2.70 4.40
CA VAL A 167 22.62 -3.02 3.83
C VAL A 167 21.68 -3.58 4.90
N LEU A 168 22.17 -4.44 5.79
CA LEU A 168 21.35 -5.05 6.83
C LEU A 168 20.86 -4.00 7.85
N ASP A 169 21.73 -3.09 8.27
CA ASP A 169 21.40 -2.04 9.22
C ASP A 169 20.42 -1.01 8.62
N LEU A 170 20.65 -0.62 7.36
CA LEU A 170 19.75 0.27 6.62
C LEU A 170 18.37 -0.39 6.40
N LEU A 171 18.35 -1.69 6.07
CA LEU A 171 17.09 -2.44 5.91
C LEU A 171 16.34 -2.56 7.24
N SER A 172 17.05 -2.77 8.36
CA SER A 172 16.46 -2.79 9.69
C SER A 172 15.83 -1.43 10.04
N GLY A 173 16.53 -0.33 9.74
CA GLY A 173 16.00 1.03 9.90
C GLY A 173 14.73 1.30 9.07
N LEU A 174 14.64 0.74 7.86
CA LEU A 174 13.43 0.81 7.03
C LEU A 174 12.27 -0.01 7.60
N VAL A 175 12.55 -1.17 8.21
CA VAL A 175 11.55 -2.01 8.89
C VAL A 175 11.01 -1.31 10.13
N ASP A 176 11.88 -0.73 10.96
CA ASP A 176 11.49 0.03 12.17
C ASP A 176 10.61 1.24 11.84
N LYS A 177 10.86 1.87 10.69
CA LYS A 177 10.06 2.97 10.12
C LYS A 177 8.81 2.50 9.39
N SER A 178 8.52 1.20 9.38
CA SER A 178 7.39 0.58 8.68
C SER A 178 7.33 0.90 7.17
N LEU A 179 8.49 1.12 6.54
CA LEU A 179 8.61 1.32 5.09
C LEU A 179 8.90 0.02 4.34
N VAL A 180 9.43 -0.99 5.04
CA VAL A 180 9.61 -2.35 4.54
C VAL A 180 8.99 -3.33 5.53
N VAL A 181 8.31 -4.35 5.02
CA VAL A 181 7.71 -5.41 5.83
C VAL A 181 8.60 -6.65 5.75
N ALA A 182 9.08 -7.13 6.90
CA ALA A 182 9.77 -8.42 7.00
C ALA A 182 8.78 -9.54 7.36
N ASP A 183 8.68 -10.56 6.52
CA ASP A 183 7.88 -11.76 6.73
C ASP A 183 8.77 -12.99 6.89
N ALA A 184 8.38 -13.90 7.78
CA ALA A 184 8.99 -15.22 7.86
C ALA A 184 8.63 -16.00 6.59
N GLY A 185 9.59 -16.23 5.71
CA GLY A 185 9.39 -17.01 4.49
C GLY A 185 9.08 -18.48 4.81
N SER A 186 8.47 -19.17 3.86
CA SER A 186 8.03 -20.57 3.96
C SER A 186 9.16 -21.58 4.22
N GLU A 187 10.42 -21.18 4.04
CA GLU A 187 11.62 -22.02 4.23
C GLU A 187 12.55 -21.50 5.34
N GLY A 188 12.06 -20.62 6.21
CA GLY A 188 12.84 -20.05 7.32
C GLY A 188 13.75 -18.88 6.94
N ALA A 189 13.89 -18.58 5.64
CA ALA A 189 14.52 -17.35 5.16
C ALA A 189 13.54 -16.17 5.23
N ALA A 190 13.97 -15.04 5.80
CA ALA A 190 13.16 -13.82 5.84
C ALA A 190 12.92 -13.28 4.42
N ARG A 191 11.68 -12.87 4.14
CA ARG A 191 11.34 -12.11 2.93
C ARG A 191 10.95 -10.70 3.30
N TYR A 192 11.27 -9.75 2.43
CA TYR A 192 11.00 -8.34 2.61
C TYR A 192 10.05 -7.85 1.51
N GLY A 193 9.21 -6.85 1.76
CA GLY A 193 8.24 -6.34 0.79
C GLY A 193 7.64 -4.99 1.15
#